data_AF-A0A0F8BRQ0-F1
#
_entry.id   AF-A0A0F8BRQ0-F1
#
_cell.length_a   1.000
_cell.length_b   1.000
_cell.length_c   1.000
_cell.angle_alpha   90.00
_cell.angle_beta   90.00
_cell.angle_gamma   90.00
#
_symmetry.space_group_name_H-M   'P 1'
#
loop_
_entity.id
_entity.type
_entity.pdbx_description
1 polymer ?
#
loop_
_entity_poly.entity_id
_entity_poly.type
_entity_poly.pdbx_seq_one_letter_code
_entity_poly.pdbx_strand_id
1 'polypeptide(L)'
;MIQRNKKHEWFSLYLAIFIILHNIALIIAHDARYARKHGLKRRYARPEKVQEYHKGANTLLAYFHYTNKTYYPFSAKCKDEDLKSLAQLDDKRMQLIRDTREYVRSKEAEWKEMREQGQNDNDFFYVSQLFQEGWKPMDIDASASA
;
A
#
# COMPACT_ATOMS: atom_id res chain seq x y z
N MET A 1 -25.51 0.74 -15.60
CA MET A 1 -25.61 0.73 -14.13
C MET A 1 -24.85 -0.47 -13.58
N ILE A 2 -23.73 -0.26 -12.87
CA ILE A 2 -23.05 -1.33 -12.11
C ILE A 2 -23.13 -0.95 -10.63
N GLN A 3 -24.22 -1.36 -9.97
CA GLN A 3 -24.47 -1.12 -8.54
C GLN A 3 -24.91 -2.38 -7.77
N ARG A 4 -24.63 -3.58 -8.28
CA ARG A 4 -24.91 -4.84 -7.57
C ARG A 4 -23.64 -5.68 -7.47
N ASN A 5 -22.95 -5.58 -6.31
CA ASN A 5 -21.94 -6.51 -5.74
C ASN A 5 -20.76 -5.85 -4.99
N LYS A 6 -20.65 -4.51 -5.00
CA LYS A 6 -19.50 -3.77 -4.41
C LYS A 6 -19.10 -4.18 -2.97
N LYS A 7 -20.04 -4.70 -2.16
CA LYS A 7 -19.78 -5.12 -0.77
C LYS A 7 -19.08 -6.48 -0.66
N HIS A 8 -19.38 -7.44 -1.55
CA HIS A 8 -18.79 -8.78 -1.46
C HIS A 8 -17.34 -8.81 -1.98
N GLU A 9 -16.97 -7.86 -2.84
CA GLU A 9 -15.66 -7.84 -3.49
C GLU A 9 -14.62 -6.99 -2.75
N TRP A 10 -15.03 -6.18 -1.76
CA TRP A 10 -14.11 -5.26 -1.09
C TRP A 10 -12.90 -5.95 -0.47
N PHE A 11 -13.13 -7.06 0.23
CA PHE A 11 -12.06 -7.81 0.89
C PHE A 11 -11.07 -8.40 -0.13
N SER A 12 -11.60 -8.99 -1.20
CA SER A 12 -10.79 -9.52 -2.30
C SER A 12 -9.99 -8.43 -2.99
N LEU A 13 -10.61 -7.26 -3.21
CA LEU A 13 -9.96 -6.09 -3.79
C LEU A 13 -8.85 -5.56 -2.88
N TYR A 14 -9.10 -5.45 -1.57
CA TYR A 14 -8.10 -5.08 -0.58
C TYR A 14 -6.89 -6.03 -0.65
N LEU A 15 -7.13 -7.36 -0.61
CA LEU A 15 -6.05 -8.34 -0.69
C LEU A 15 -5.28 -8.27 -2.00
N ALA A 16 -5.98 -8.14 -3.13
CA ALA A 16 -5.36 -8.00 -4.44
C ALA A 16 -4.45 -6.76 -4.50
N ILE A 17 -4.95 -5.61 -4.04
CA ILE A 17 -4.17 -4.37 -3.98
C ILE A 17 -2.96 -4.55 -3.05
N PHE A 18 -3.15 -5.12 -1.86
CA PHE A 18 -2.06 -5.39 -0.91
C PHE A 18 -0.95 -6.24 -1.55
N ILE A 19 -1.30 -7.35 -2.20
CA ILE A 19 -0.36 -8.26 -2.85
C ILE A 19 0.38 -7.55 -3.98
N ILE A 20 -0.35 -6.78 -4.82
CA ILE A 20 0.26 -6.05 -5.93
C ILE A 20 1.24 -4.98 -5.41
N LEU A 21 0.87 -4.21 -4.40
CA LEU A 21 1.74 -3.19 -3.81
C LEU A 21 2.99 -3.80 -3.17
N HIS A 22 2.86 -4.94 -2.49
CA HIS A 22 4.00 -5.66 -1.94
C HIS A 22 4.93 -6.19 -3.05
N ASN A 23 4.36 -6.77 -4.11
CA ASN A 23 5.15 -7.22 -5.25
C ASN A 23 5.89 -6.08 -5.96
N ILE A 24 5.28 -4.89 -6.06
CA ILE A 24 5.95 -3.69 -6.58
C ILE A 24 7.18 -3.37 -5.73
N ALA A 25 7.07 -3.39 -4.39
CA ALA A 25 8.21 -3.16 -3.49
C ALA A 25 9.33 -4.17 -3.74
N LEU A 26 9.00 -5.46 -3.84
CA LEU A 26 9.97 -6.53 -4.09
C LEU A 26 10.71 -6.38 -5.43
N ILE A 27 10.00 -5.99 -6.50
CA ILE A 27 10.59 -5.74 -7.82
C ILE A 27 11.57 -4.56 -7.76
N ILE A 28 11.18 -3.47 -7.10
CA ILE A 28 12.03 -2.28 -6.93
C ILE A 28 13.26 -2.62 -6.07
N ALA A 29 13.08 -3.38 -4.99
CA ALA A 29 14.16 -3.84 -4.12
C ALA A 29 15.15 -4.74 -4.87
N HIS A 30 14.65 -5.62 -5.74
CA HIS A 30 15.48 -6.43 -6.62
C HIS A 30 16.30 -5.55 -7.56
N ASP A 31 15.68 -4.54 -8.16
CA ASP A 31 16.36 -3.62 -9.08
C ASP A 31 17.44 -2.77 -8.39
N ALA A 32 17.19 -2.33 -7.15
CA ALA A 32 18.17 -1.64 -6.30
C ALA A 32 19.35 -2.55 -5.89
N ARG A 33 19.07 -3.80 -5.51
CA ARG A 33 20.12 -4.79 -5.22
C ARG A 33 20.96 -5.09 -6.46
N TYR A 34 20.34 -5.18 -7.63
CA TYR A 34 21.04 -5.40 -8.89
C TYR A 34 22.00 -4.25 -9.20
N ALA A 35 21.54 -2.99 -9.08
CA ALA A 35 22.39 -1.82 -9.31
C ALA A 35 23.64 -1.82 -8.42
N ARG A 36 23.47 -2.08 -7.11
CA ARG A 36 24.55 -2.19 -6.15
C ARG A 36 25.51 -3.33 -6.48
N LYS A 37 24.99 -4.52 -6.80
CA LYS A 37 25.78 -5.71 -7.15
C LYS A 37 26.68 -5.47 -8.37
N HIS A 38 26.22 -4.66 -9.32
CA HIS A 38 26.95 -4.36 -10.55
C HIS A 38 27.69 -3.00 -10.51
N GLY A 39 27.79 -2.35 -9.34
CA GLY A 39 28.57 -1.11 -9.18
C GLY A 39 28.03 0.08 -9.96
N LEU A 40 26.73 0.10 -10.27
CA LEU A 40 26.12 1.23 -10.98
C LEU A 40 26.07 2.45 -10.06
N LYS A 41 26.42 3.64 -10.57
CA LYS A 41 26.39 4.91 -9.81
C LYS A 41 24.99 5.49 -9.59
N ARG A 42 23.96 4.66 -9.67
CA ARG A 42 22.54 5.04 -9.58
C ARG A 42 21.82 4.09 -8.65
N ARG A 43 20.78 4.57 -7.97
CA ARG A 43 20.03 3.80 -6.96
C ARG A 43 19.36 2.55 -7.54
N TYR A 44 18.87 2.64 -8.77
CA TYR A 44 18.16 1.57 -9.48
C TYR A 44 18.82 1.24 -10.81
N ALA A 45 18.75 -0.01 -11.24
CA ALA A 45 19.29 -0.45 -12.52
C ALA A 45 18.41 0.03 -13.69
N ARG A 46 17.10 0.19 -13.46
CA ARG A 46 16.10 0.63 -14.45
C ARG A 46 15.19 1.71 -13.82
N PRO A 47 15.69 2.94 -13.66
CA PRO A 47 14.96 4.00 -12.97
C PRO A 47 13.62 4.35 -13.64
N GLU A 48 13.54 4.30 -14.98
CA GLU A 48 12.29 4.51 -15.72
C GLU A 48 11.21 3.49 -15.36
N LYS A 49 11.58 2.21 -15.22
CA LYS A 49 10.66 1.15 -14.79
C LYS A 49 10.22 1.32 -13.34
N VAL A 50 11.13 1.71 -12.45
CA VAL A 50 10.78 2.05 -11.06
C VAL A 50 9.76 3.19 -11.01
N GLN A 51 9.91 4.20 -11.87
CA GLN A 51 8.94 5.30 -11.96
C GLN A 51 7.57 4.82 -12.47
N GLU A 52 7.53 3.95 -13.48
CA GLU A 52 6.29 3.33 -13.95
C GLU A 52 5.59 2.52 -12.84
N TYR A 53 6.32 1.68 -12.10
CA TYR A 53 5.76 0.91 -10.99
C TYR A 53 5.20 1.81 -9.90
N HIS A 54 5.89 2.90 -9.57
CA HIS A 54 5.41 3.86 -8.59
C HIS A 54 4.13 4.57 -9.04
N LYS A 55 4.03 4.99 -10.30
CA LYS A 55 2.78 5.55 -10.87
C LYS A 55 1.62 4.54 -10.77
N GLY A 56 1.90 3.28 -11.07
CA GLY A 56 0.94 2.18 -10.90
C GLY A 56 0.48 2.02 -9.45
N ALA A 57 1.42 2.02 -8.49
CA ALA A 57 1.12 1.96 -7.07
C ALA A 57 0.26 3.15 -6.60
N ASN A 58 0.59 4.38 -7.01
CA ASN A 58 -0.21 5.56 -6.71
C ASN A 58 -1.63 5.47 -7.29
N THR A 59 -1.80 4.84 -8.46
CA THR A 59 -3.13 4.65 -9.07
C THR A 59 -3.98 3.69 -8.25
N LEU A 60 -3.39 2.57 -7.80
CA LEU A 60 -4.07 1.60 -6.94
C LEU A 60 -4.41 2.19 -5.57
N LEU A 61 -3.48 2.93 -4.96
CA LEU A 61 -3.68 3.62 -3.68
C LEU A 61 -4.77 4.69 -3.80
N ALA A 62 -4.77 5.49 -4.87
CA ALA A 62 -5.81 6.48 -5.11
C ALA A 62 -7.19 5.84 -5.22
N TYR A 63 -7.29 4.71 -5.94
CA TYR A 63 -8.54 3.95 -6.03
C TYR A 63 -8.97 3.38 -4.68
N PHE A 64 -8.03 2.81 -3.92
CA PHE A 64 -8.30 2.29 -2.58
C PHE A 64 -8.81 3.39 -1.64
N HIS A 65 -8.12 4.53 -1.57
CA HIS A 65 -8.50 5.64 -0.69
C HIS A 65 -9.81 6.30 -1.12
N TYR A 66 -10.07 6.41 -2.42
CA TYR A 66 -11.35 6.91 -2.95
C TYR A 66 -12.52 6.02 -2.54
N THR A 67 -12.37 4.70 -2.66
CA THR A 67 -13.42 3.73 -2.30
C THR A 67 -13.66 3.63 -0.79
N ASN A 68 -12.66 3.97 0.02
CA ASN A 68 -12.70 3.84 1.48
C ASN A 68 -12.90 5.15 2.25
N LYS A 69 -13.01 6.29 1.57
CA LYS A 69 -13.06 7.65 2.15
C LYS A 69 -14.12 7.84 3.25
N THR A 70 -15.21 7.07 3.21
CA THR A 70 -16.29 7.18 4.20
C THR A 70 -16.03 6.37 5.47
N TYR A 71 -15.34 5.24 5.36
CA TYR A 71 -15.30 4.23 6.43
C TYR A 71 -13.93 4.08 7.07
N TYR A 72 -12.84 4.38 6.36
CA TYR A 72 -11.45 4.15 6.81
C TYR A 72 -11.25 2.82 7.54
N PRO A 73 -11.36 1.67 6.85
CA PRO A 73 -11.47 0.34 7.44
C PRO A 73 -10.37 -0.07 8.41
N PHE A 74 -9.20 0.57 8.36
CA PHE A 74 -8.07 0.27 9.22
C PHE A 74 -7.80 1.34 10.29
N SER A 75 -8.59 2.42 10.30
CA SER A 75 -8.49 3.44 11.34
C SER A 75 -9.12 2.96 12.65
N ALA A 76 -8.64 3.50 13.77
CA ALA A 76 -9.27 3.29 15.08
C ALA A 76 -10.70 3.86 15.16
N LYS A 77 -11.08 4.74 14.22
CA LYS A 77 -12.40 5.38 14.16
C LYS A 77 -13.47 4.50 13.53
N CYS A 78 -13.08 3.48 12.76
CA CYS A 78 -13.99 2.60 12.03
C CYS A 78 -14.52 1.49 12.94
N LYS A 79 -15.82 1.50 13.21
CA LYS A 79 -16.44 0.48 14.06
C LYS A 79 -16.61 -0.83 13.30
N ASP A 80 -16.75 -1.92 14.04
CA ASP A 80 -16.99 -3.22 13.44
C ASP A 80 -18.36 -3.30 12.73
N GLU A 81 -19.36 -2.54 13.19
CA GLU A 81 -20.62 -2.42 12.48
C GLU A 81 -20.45 -1.78 11.09
N ASP A 82 -19.59 -0.76 11.00
CA ASP A 82 -19.28 -0.08 9.74
C ASP A 82 -18.60 -1.05 8.76
N LEU A 83 -17.64 -1.84 9.24
CA LEU A 83 -16.96 -2.88 8.46
C LEU A 83 -17.92 -3.95 7.94
N LYS A 84 -18.80 -4.48 8.80
CA LYS A 84 -19.82 -5.47 8.42
C LYS A 84 -20.82 -4.91 7.42
N SER A 85 -21.08 -3.60 7.48
CA SER A 85 -21.94 -2.92 6.51
C SER A 85 -21.26 -2.69 5.16
N LEU A 86 -19.95 -2.47 5.17
CA LEU A 86 -19.10 -2.22 4.00
C LEU A 86 -18.84 -3.50 3.22
N ALA A 87 -18.58 -4.58 3.95
CA ALA A 87 -18.29 -5.88 3.39
C ALA A 87 -19.02 -6.95 4.20
N GLN A 88 -19.63 -7.93 3.51
CA GLN A 88 -20.20 -9.11 4.17
C GLN A 88 -19.04 -10.00 4.66
N LEU A 89 -18.32 -9.52 5.67
CA LEU A 89 -17.17 -10.17 6.26
C LEU A 89 -17.67 -11.25 7.22
N ASP A 90 -17.23 -12.49 6.99
CA ASP A 90 -17.33 -13.55 7.98
C ASP A 90 -16.38 -13.26 9.16
N ASP A 91 -16.51 -14.05 10.24
CA ASP A 91 -15.75 -13.83 11.47
C ASP A 91 -14.23 -13.94 11.26
N LYS A 92 -13.77 -14.80 10.32
CA LYS A 92 -12.34 -14.94 10.03
C LYS A 92 -11.79 -13.70 9.34
N ARG A 93 -12.51 -13.17 8.35
CA ARG A 93 -12.13 -11.94 7.66
C ARG A 93 -12.17 -10.75 8.61
N MET A 94 -13.17 -10.67 9.49
CA MET A 94 -13.23 -9.65 10.54
C MET A 94 -12.01 -9.73 11.46
N GLN A 95 -11.62 -10.92 11.89
CA GLN A 95 -10.43 -11.10 12.73
C GLN A 95 -9.17 -10.64 12.01
N LEU A 96 -8.99 -11.00 10.74
CA LEU A 96 -7.83 -10.53 9.96
C LEU A 96 -7.74 -8.99 9.92
N ILE A 97 -8.87 -8.31 9.74
CA ILE A 97 -8.88 -6.83 9.73
C ILE A 97 -8.48 -6.27 11.10
N ARG A 98 -8.95 -6.87 12.20
CA ARG A 98 -8.55 -6.47 13.56
C ARG A 98 -7.05 -6.68 13.81
N ASP A 99 -6.53 -7.85 13.46
CA ASP A 99 -5.10 -8.17 13.60
C ASP A 99 -4.24 -7.21 12.76
N THR A 100 -4.69 -6.91 11.54
CA THR A 100 -4.04 -5.92 10.67
C THR A 100 -4.03 -4.54 11.31
N ARG A 101 -5.14 -4.07 11.89
CA ARG A 101 -5.22 -2.77 12.58
C ARG A 101 -4.20 -2.69 13.71
N GLU A 102 -4.11 -3.73 14.53
CA GLU A 102 -3.16 -3.78 15.64
C GLU A 102 -1.71 -3.74 15.16
N TYR A 103 -1.41 -4.53 14.13
CA TYR A 103 -0.08 -4.56 13.53
C TYR A 103 0.32 -3.20 12.95
N VAL A 104 -0.55 -2.61 12.13
CA VAL A 104 -0.35 -1.28 11.53
C VAL A 104 -0.10 -0.23 12.62
N ARG A 105 -0.94 -0.22 13.67
CA ARG A 105 -0.79 0.73 14.79
C ARG A 105 0.57 0.57 15.47
N SER A 106 1.05 -0.67 15.65
CA SER A 106 2.37 -0.92 16.24
C SER A 106 3.53 -0.44 15.36
N LYS A 107 3.30 -0.30 14.04
CA LYS A 107 4.30 0.08 13.04
C LYS A 107 4.22 1.54 12.58
N GLU A 108 3.25 2.31 13.05
CA GLU A 108 2.96 3.64 12.47
C GLU A 108 4.16 4.59 12.51
N ALA A 109 4.89 4.64 13.63
CA ALA A 109 6.08 5.49 13.76
C ALA A 109 7.21 5.07 12.80
N GLU A 110 7.53 3.78 12.79
CA GLU A 110 8.55 3.17 11.92
C GLU A 110 8.21 3.40 10.44
N TRP A 111 6.97 3.15 10.05
CA TRP A 111 6.54 3.31 8.67
C TRP A 111 6.45 4.77 8.25
N LYS A 112 6.12 5.68 9.16
CA LYS A 112 6.16 7.11 8.87
C LYS A 112 7.58 7.56 8.53
N GLU A 113 8.55 7.22 9.38
CA GLU A 113 9.96 7.54 9.15
C GLU A 113 10.48 6.92 7.84
N MET A 114 10.21 5.64 7.61
CA MET A 114 10.57 4.93 6.36
C MET A 114 10.06 5.65 5.11
N ARG A 115 8.83 6.16 5.14
CA ARG A 115 8.24 6.89 4.00
C ARG A 115 8.86 8.26 3.82
N GLU A 116 9.10 9.00 4.89
CA GLU A 116 9.76 10.31 4.86
C GLU A 116 11.19 10.21 4.30
N GLN A 117 11.87 9.09 4.55
CA GLN A 117 13.19 8.78 3.98
C GLN A 117 13.15 8.27 2.53
N GLY A 118 11.96 8.11 1.92
CA GLY A 118 11.85 7.64 0.54
C GLY A 118 12.41 6.24 0.30
N GLN A 119 12.24 5.33 1.26
CA GLN A 119 12.71 3.94 1.17
C GLN A 119 11.82 3.07 0.27
N ASN A 120 11.70 3.41 -1.01
CA ASN A 120 10.78 2.74 -1.95
C ASN A 120 11.11 1.25 -2.19
N ASP A 121 12.34 0.84 -1.88
CA ASP A 121 12.83 -0.53 -1.91
C ASP A 121 12.59 -1.31 -0.61
N ASN A 122 11.90 -0.71 0.38
CA ASN A 122 11.42 -1.41 1.56
C ASN A 122 10.10 -2.13 1.26
N ASP A 123 10.00 -3.40 1.69
CA ASP A 123 8.86 -4.29 1.48
C ASP A 123 7.51 -3.71 1.95
N PHE A 124 7.53 -2.79 2.92
CA PHE A 124 6.35 -2.12 3.47
C PHE A 124 6.09 -0.73 2.89
N PHE A 125 6.96 -0.17 2.05
CA PHE A 125 6.84 1.21 1.59
C PHE A 125 5.48 1.52 0.96
N TYR A 126 5.07 0.71 0.01
CA TYR A 126 3.80 0.89 -0.70
C TYR A 126 2.60 0.39 0.10
N VAL A 127 2.74 -0.75 0.79
CA VAL A 127 1.67 -1.32 1.61
C VAL A 127 1.29 -0.41 2.77
N SER A 128 2.27 0.22 3.43
CA SER A 128 2.04 1.10 4.57
C SER A 128 1.15 2.31 4.21
N GLN A 129 1.10 2.68 2.93
CA GLN A 129 0.27 3.78 2.43
C GLN A 129 -1.22 3.42 2.35
N LEU A 130 -1.59 2.14 2.32
CA LEU A 130 -3.00 1.72 2.41
C LEU A 130 -3.65 2.18 3.71
N PHE A 131 -2.84 2.31 4.76
CA PHE A 131 -3.32 2.55 6.11
C PHE A 131 -3.21 4.01 6.56
N GLN A 132 -2.71 4.89 5.69
CA GLN A 132 -2.58 6.31 6.00
C GLN A 132 -3.93 7.02 5.99
N GLU A 133 -4.25 7.70 7.09
CA GLU A 133 -5.33 8.68 7.10
C GLU A 133 -4.91 9.92 6.29
N GLY A 134 -5.77 10.36 5.36
CA GLY A 134 -5.47 11.54 4.55
C GLY A 134 -4.35 11.34 3.52
N TRP A 135 -4.15 10.11 3.04
CA TRP A 135 -3.16 9.77 2.02
C TRP A 135 -3.22 10.73 0.83
N LYS A 136 -2.03 11.08 0.33
CA LYS A 136 -1.83 11.82 -0.92
C LYS A 136 -0.80 11.06 -1.78
N PRO A 137 -0.89 11.16 -3.11
CA PRO A 137 0.14 10.62 -3.98
C PRO A 137 1.51 11.17 -3.58
N MET A 138 2.49 10.29 -3.40
CA MET A 138 3.87 10.71 -3.22
C MET A 138 4.50 10.87 -4.60
N ASP A 139 5.33 11.90 -4.74
CA ASP A 139 6.25 11.98 -5.88
C ASP A 139 7.56 11.34 -5.45
N ILE A 140 8.07 10.41 -6.26
CA ILE A 140 9.41 9.87 -6.08
C ILE A 140 10.31 10.35 -7.20
N ASP A 141 11.52 10.76 -6.83
CA ASP A 141 12.59 10.93 -7.79
C ASP A 141 13.36 9.61 -7.91
N ALA A 142 12.95 8.77 -8.86
CA ALA A 142 13.64 7.52 -9.18
C ALA A 142 14.99 7.75 -9.91
N SER A 143 15.27 8.98 -10.34
CA SER A 143 16.53 9.37 -11.00
C SER A 143 17.61 9.83 -10.02
N ALA A 144 17.26 10.00 -8.74
CA ALA A 144 18.19 10.38 -7.69
C ALA A 144 19.36 9.39 -7.59
N SER A 145 20.58 9.95 -7.44
CA SER A 145 21.79 9.17 -7.18
C SER A 145 21.66 8.38 -5.86
N ALA A 146 22.36 7.24 -5.80
CA ALA A 146 22.43 6.38 -4.62
C ALA A 146 23.08 7.09 -3.42
#